data_AF-A0A7W1H1J9-F1
#
_entry.id   AF-A0A7W1H1J9-F1
#
_cell.length_a   1.000
_cell.length_b   1.000
_cell.length_c   1.000
_cell.angle_alpha   90.00
_cell.angle_beta   90.00
_cell.angle_gamma   90.00
#
_symmetry.space_group_name_H-M   'P 1'
#
loop_
_entity.id
_entity.type
_entity.pdbx_description
1 polymer ?
#
loop_
_entity_poly.entity_id
_entity_poly.type
_entity_poly.pdbx_seq_one_letter_code
_entity_poly.pdbx_strand_id
1 'polypeptide(L)'
;MVSLLDIIGPVMVGPSSSHTAGACRLGLLARGLVGGTPQRALLELHGSFARTGEGHGTDKALVGGLLGFRPDDERLRTALDIAEREGLAYTFE
;
A
#
# COMPACT_ATOMS: atom_id res chain seq x y z
N MET A 1 26.35 -3.72 9.73
CA MET A 1 25.92 -4.18 11.08
C MET A 1 24.41 -4.02 11.12
N VAL A 2 23.67 -5.08 11.42
CA VAL A 2 22.21 -5.02 11.57
C VAL A 2 21.90 -4.46 12.95
N SER A 3 21.03 -3.46 13.04
CA SER A 3 20.60 -2.85 14.30
C SER A 3 19.35 -3.52 14.86
N LEU A 4 19.04 -3.29 16.14
CA LEU A 4 17.81 -3.76 16.77
C LEU A 4 16.54 -3.27 16.04
N LEU A 5 16.59 -2.05 15.49
CA LEU A 5 15.47 -1.45 14.78
C LEU A 5 15.20 -2.13 13.43
N ASP A 6 16.21 -2.75 12.84
CA ASP A 6 16.06 -3.54 11.60
C ASP A 6 15.35 -4.88 11.87
N ILE A 7 15.37 -5.37 13.12
CA ILE A 7 14.77 -6.65 13.53
C ILE A 7 13.34 -6.49 14.03
N ILE A 8 13.08 -5.50 14.90
CA ILE A 8 11.74 -5.28 15.47
C ILE A 8 10.76 -4.77 14.40
N GLY A 9 11.29 -4.15 13.34
CA GLY A 9 10.47 -3.59 12.27
C GLY A 9 9.73 -2.32 12.69
N PRO A 10 9.26 -1.52 11.72
CA PRO A 10 8.49 -0.33 12.01
C PRO A 10 7.12 -0.71 12.61
N VAL A 11 6.53 0.22 13.36
CA VAL A 11 5.09 0.18 13.64
C VAL A 11 4.35 0.23 12.30
N MET A 12 3.36 -0.64 12.12
CA MET A 12 2.59 -0.77 10.90
C MET A 12 1.21 -1.37 11.17
N VAL A 13 0.29 -1.15 10.25
CA VAL A 13 -0.95 -1.92 10.16
C VAL A 13 -0.62 -3.34 9.67
N GLY A 14 -1.10 -4.34 10.41
CA GLY A 14 -0.98 -5.75 10.02
C GLY A 14 -1.89 -6.13 8.83
N PRO A 15 -1.84 -7.39 8.35
CA PRO A 15 -1.19 -8.53 9.00
C PRO A 15 0.26 -8.78 8.57
N SER A 16 0.79 -8.11 7.54
CA SER A 16 2.04 -8.52 6.90
C SER A 16 3.01 -7.36 6.65
N SER A 17 4.28 -7.53 7.03
CA SER A 17 5.33 -6.55 6.75
C SER A 17 5.63 -6.42 5.25
N SER A 18 5.55 -7.51 4.49
CA SER A 18 5.80 -7.50 3.05
C SER A 18 4.57 -7.06 2.26
N HIS A 19 3.43 -7.68 2.52
CA HIS A 19 2.22 -7.50 1.72
C HIS A 19 1.37 -6.31 2.17
N THR A 20 1.59 -5.77 3.37
CA THR A 20 0.89 -4.56 3.84
C THR A 20 1.86 -3.37 3.89
N ALA A 21 2.89 -3.40 4.75
CA ALA A 21 3.80 -2.26 4.86
C ALA A 21 4.67 -2.06 3.61
N GLY A 22 5.18 -3.14 3.01
CA GLY A 22 5.92 -3.10 1.74
C GLY A 22 5.07 -2.57 0.60
N ALA A 23 3.87 -3.13 0.43
CA ALA A 23 2.88 -2.67 -0.55
C ALA A 23 2.52 -1.17 -0.42
N CYS A 24 2.26 -0.70 0.80
CA CYS A 24 1.99 0.71 1.08
C CYS A 24 3.16 1.61 0.69
N ARG A 25 4.40 1.19 0.99
CA ARG A 25 5.61 1.93 0.58
C ARG A 25 5.77 2.00 -0.94
N LEU A 26 5.40 0.94 -1.67
CA LEU A 26 5.40 0.96 -3.14
C LEU A 26 4.39 1.98 -3.68
N GLY A 27 3.17 2.04 -3.12
CA GLY A 27 2.19 3.06 -3.48
C GLY A 27 2.67 4.49 -3.18
N LEU A 28 3.29 4.71 -2.01
CA LEU A 28 3.88 6.01 -1.64
C LEU A 28 5.00 6.43 -2.60
N LEU A 29 5.86 5.48 -3.00
CA LEU A 29 6.91 5.73 -3.97
C LEU A 29 6.31 6.18 -5.30
N ALA A 30 5.33 5.44 -5.83
CA ALA A 30 4.64 5.79 -7.06
C ALA A 30 3.98 7.18 -6.99
N ARG A 31 3.28 7.48 -5.87
CA ARG A 31 2.72 8.80 -5.59
C ARG A 31 3.77 9.91 -5.64
N GLY A 32 4.93 9.66 -5.03
CA GLY A 32 6.07 10.60 -5.03
C GLY A 32 6.59 10.89 -6.43
N LEU A 33 6.66 9.88 -7.30
CA LEU A 33 7.10 10.03 -8.69
C LEU A 33 6.12 10.89 -9.52
N VAL A 34 4.83 10.83 -9.21
CA VAL A 34 3.78 11.62 -9.89
C VAL A 34 3.59 13.01 -9.25
N GLY A 35 4.19 13.26 -8.09
CA GLY A 35 4.12 14.54 -7.37
C GLY A 35 2.84 14.75 -6.56
N GLY A 36 2.06 13.70 -6.31
CA GLY A 36 0.76 13.80 -5.65
C GLY A 36 -0.09 12.55 -5.82
N THR A 37 -1.32 12.58 -5.31
CA THR A 37 -2.28 11.50 -5.53
C THR A 37 -2.63 11.44 -7.02
N PRO A 38 -2.40 10.31 -7.71
CA PRO A 38 -2.71 10.21 -9.14
C PRO A 38 -4.21 10.23 -9.38
N GLN A 39 -4.65 10.61 -10.58
CA GLN A 39 -6.07 10.49 -10.97
C GLN A 39 -6.44 9.06 -11.34
N ARG A 40 -5.48 8.31 -11.90
CA ARG A 40 -5.64 6.93 -12.34
C ARG A 40 -4.41 6.09 -12.01
N ALA A 41 -4.61 4.84 -11.60
CA ALA A 41 -3.55 3.86 -11.39
C ALA A 41 -3.91 2.48 -11.93
N LEU A 42 -3.01 1.87 -12.69
CA LEU A 42 -3.06 0.46 -13.04
C LEU A 42 -2.10 -0.31 -12.14
N LEU A 43 -2.61 -1.34 -11.44
CA LEU A 43 -1.84 -2.14 -10.50
C LEU A 43 -1.79 -3.59 -10.96
N GLU A 44 -0.65 -3.99 -11.51
CA GLU A 44 -0.39 -5.38 -11.89
C GLU A 44 0.37 -6.10 -10.76
N LEU A 45 -0.19 -7.22 -10.29
CA LEU A 45 0.45 -8.02 -9.24
C LEU A 45 1.07 -9.27 -9.85
N HIS A 46 2.32 -9.58 -9.45
CA HIS A 46 3.02 -10.78 -9.91
C HIS A 46 3.42 -11.70 -8.75
N GLY A 47 3.60 -12.98 -9.05
CA GLY A 47 4.19 -13.95 -8.13
C GLY A 47 3.41 -14.12 -6.82
N SER A 48 4.08 -13.88 -5.67
CA SER A 48 3.44 -14.01 -4.35
C SER A 48 2.35 -12.97 -4.10
N PHE A 49 2.52 -11.76 -4.62
CA PHE A 49 1.54 -10.68 -4.49
C PHE A 49 0.23 -11.04 -5.19
N ALA A 50 0.30 -11.59 -6.41
CA ALA A 50 -0.88 -12.04 -7.15
C ALA A 50 -1.63 -13.17 -6.42
N ARG A 51 -0.89 -14.12 -5.84
CA ARG A 51 -1.48 -15.33 -5.23
C ARG A 51 -2.09 -15.11 -3.86
N THR A 52 -1.63 -14.11 -3.11
CA THR A 52 -2.02 -13.91 -1.70
C THR A 52 -2.43 -12.49 -1.36
N GLY A 53 -2.60 -11.65 -2.39
CA GLY A 53 -2.79 -10.20 -2.27
C GLY A 53 -4.01 -9.79 -1.45
N GLU A 54 -5.19 -10.29 -1.82
CA GLU A 54 -6.47 -9.97 -1.16
C GLU A 54 -6.48 -10.40 0.31
N GLY A 55 -5.96 -11.59 0.63
CA GLY A 55 -5.93 -12.13 1.99
C GLY A 55 -5.03 -11.36 2.98
N HIS A 56 -4.08 -10.55 2.47
CA HIS A 56 -3.17 -9.74 3.27
C HIS A 56 -3.45 -8.23 3.20
N GLY A 57 -4.53 -7.81 2.51
CA GLY A 57 -4.87 -6.39 2.32
C GLY A 57 -3.86 -5.63 1.45
N THR A 58 -3.25 -6.32 0.48
CA THR A 58 -2.23 -5.77 -0.41
C THR A 58 -2.79 -4.70 -1.34
N ASP A 59 -4.00 -4.94 -1.82
CA ASP A 59 -4.83 -4.03 -2.61
C ASP A 59 -5.03 -2.69 -1.89
N LYS A 60 -5.55 -2.77 -0.67
CA LYS A 60 -5.76 -1.64 0.24
C LYS A 60 -4.47 -0.92 0.56
N ALA A 61 -3.39 -1.66 0.79
CA ALA A 61 -2.10 -1.07 1.11
C ALA A 61 -1.53 -0.27 -0.07
N LEU A 62 -1.54 -0.83 -1.28
CA LEU A 62 -1.09 -0.13 -2.48
C LEU A 62 -1.90 1.13 -2.74
N VAL A 63 -3.22 1.02 -2.74
CA VAL A 63 -4.14 2.15 -2.96
C VAL A 63 -3.97 3.21 -1.86
N GLY A 64 -3.85 2.80 -0.60
CA GLY A 64 -3.58 3.70 0.51
C GLY A 64 -2.24 4.44 0.37
N GLY A 65 -1.20 3.76 -0.12
CA GLY A 65 0.07 4.41 -0.46
C GLY A 65 -0.09 5.47 -1.56
N LEU A 66 -0.89 5.19 -2.60
CA LEU A 66 -1.21 6.16 -3.66
C LEU A 66 -1.98 7.37 -3.14
N LEU A 67 -2.84 7.18 -2.13
CA LEU A 67 -3.53 8.24 -1.40
C LEU A 67 -2.61 9.03 -0.45
N GLY A 68 -1.39 8.55 -0.20
CA GLY A 68 -0.40 9.20 0.66
C GLY A 68 -0.39 8.70 2.10
N PHE A 69 -1.06 7.60 2.41
CA PHE A 69 -1.04 6.98 3.74
C PHE A 69 0.30 6.30 4.00
N ARG A 70 0.71 6.30 5.26
CA ARG A 70 1.93 5.64 5.72
C ARG A 70 1.62 4.23 6.23
N PRO A 71 2.61 3.32 6.32
CA PRO A 71 2.37 1.93 6.76
C PRO A 71 1.70 1.78 8.13
N ASP A 72 1.82 2.76 9.01
CA ASP A 72 1.22 2.85 10.35
C ASP A 72 -0.16 3.52 10.39
N ASP A 73 -0.68 3.97 9.25
CA ASP A 73 -1.95 4.67 9.14
C ASP A 73 -3.14 3.71 9.16
N GLU A 74 -4.01 3.84 10.16
CA GLU A 74 -5.17 2.96 10.32
C GLU A 74 -6.16 3.02 9.15
N ARG A 75 -6.15 4.13 8.38
CA ARG A 75 -6.99 4.32 7.19
C ARG A 75 -6.64 3.35 6.06
N LEU A 76 -5.49 2.68 6.13
CA LEU A 76 -5.16 1.59 5.21
C LEU A 76 -6.29 0.54 5.15
N ARG A 77 -6.98 0.27 6.26
CA ARG A 77 -8.07 -0.72 6.30
C ARG A 77 -9.26 -0.38 5.41
N THR A 78 -9.50 0.91 5.17
CA THR A 78 -10.62 1.46 4.39
C THR A 78 -10.13 2.28 3.19
N ALA A 79 -8.91 2.02 2.71
CA ALA A 79 -8.28 2.82 1.66
C ALA A 79 -9.05 2.78 0.33
N LEU A 80 -9.70 1.66 0.00
CA LEU A 80 -10.49 1.52 -1.23
C LEU A 80 -11.71 2.46 -1.20
N ASP A 81 -12.45 2.47 -0.09
CA ASP A 81 -13.60 3.39 0.10
C ASP A 81 -13.15 4.86 0.05
N ILE A 82 -11.97 5.17 0.59
CA ILE A 82 -11.43 6.53 0.55
C ILE A 82 -10.99 6.90 -0.88
N ALA A 83 -10.43 5.97 -1.63
CA ALA A 83 -10.04 6.20 -3.03
C ALA A 83 -11.24 6.56 -3.89
N GLU A 84 -12.37 5.89 -3.73
CA GLU A 84 -13.62 6.23 -4.42
C GLU A 84 -14.09 7.65 -4.08
N ARG A 85 -14.04 8.02 -2.78
CA ARG A 85 -14.45 9.36 -2.31
C ARG A 85 -13.53 10.48 -2.77
N GLU A 86 -12.23 10.21 -2.86
CA GLU A 86 -11.20 11.15 -3.30
C GLU A 86 -11.02 11.18 -4.83
N GLY A 87 -11.75 10.34 -5.57
CA GLY A 87 -11.73 10.30 -7.04
C GLY A 87 -10.47 9.66 -7.63
N LEU A 88 -9.74 8.85 -6.87
CA LEU A 88 -8.65 8.03 -7.39
C LEU A 88 -9.24 6.79 -8.07
N ALA A 89 -9.24 6.78 -9.40
CA ALA A 89 -9.64 5.59 -10.15
C ALA A 89 -8.48 4.58 -10.22
N TYR A 90 -8.75 3.31 -9.97
CA TYR A 90 -7.73 2.27 -10.04
C TYR A 90 -8.29 0.95 -10.59
N THR A 91 -7.41 0.16 -11.19
CA THR A 91 -7.71 -1.20 -11.66
C THR A 91 -6.61 -2.15 -11.25
N PHE A 92 -6.99 -3.38 -10.89
CA PHE A 92 -6.05 -4.48 -10.66
C PHE A 92 -6.12 -5.45 -11.85
N GLU A 93 -4.96 -5.84 -12.36
CA GLU A 93 -4.78 -6.84 -13.42
C GLU A 93 -3.89 -8.00 -12.97
#